data_AF-A0A840NXB9-F1
#
_entry.id   AF-A0A840NXB9-F1
#
_cell.length_a   1.000
_cell.length_b   1.000
_cell.length_c   1.000
_cell.angle_alpha   90.00
_cell.angle_beta   90.00
_cell.angle_gamma   90.00
#
_symmetry.space_group_name_H-M   'P 1'
#
loop_
_entity.id
_entity.type
_entity.pdbx_description
1 polymer ?
#
loop_
_entity_poly.entity_id
_entity_poly.type
_entity_poly.pdbx_seq_one_letter_code
_entity_poly.pdbx_strand_id
1 'polypeptide(L)'
;MHLQQIDPDIFISAKISIEDIKTLAQTGFKTIICNHPDHEDPHQPDFSIIKVAAYEYDIKADNILIVPPTIKQSDIEAMKTIIKQPLSSFSPIATTEHAQ
;
A
#
# COMPACT_ATOMS: atom_id res chain seq x y z
N MET A 1 8.40 -1.47 12.76
CA MET A 1 8.73 -1.59 11.31
C MET A 1 10.12 -2.21 11.06
N HIS A 2 10.25 -3.16 10.13
CA HIS A 2 11.53 -3.64 9.58
C HIS A 2 11.47 -3.63 8.05
N LEU A 3 12.26 -2.77 7.41
CA LEU A 3 12.32 -2.60 5.96
C LEU A 3 13.60 -3.21 5.41
N GLN A 4 13.49 -4.01 4.35
CA GLN A 4 14.62 -4.48 3.55
C GLN A 4 14.58 -3.77 2.20
N GLN A 5 15.63 -3.02 1.88
CA GLN A 5 15.80 -2.43 0.55
C GLN A 5 16.17 -3.53 -0.45
N ILE A 6 15.49 -3.56 -1.59
CA ILE A 6 15.78 -4.50 -2.69
C ILE A 6 16.13 -3.79 -4.00
N ASP A 7 15.84 -2.49 -4.09
CA ASP A 7 16.19 -1.59 -5.20
C ASP A 7 16.30 -0.15 -4.63
N PRO A 8 17.02 0.80 -5.27
CA PRO A 8 17.07 2.21 -4.86
C PRO A 8 15.78 2.79 -4.27
N ASP A 9 14.64 2.60 -4.92
CA ASP A 9 13.35 3.16 -4.49
C ASP A 9 12.33 2.08 -4.06
N ILE A 10 12.77 0.83 -3.87
CA ILE A 10 11.89 -0.30 -3.54
C ILE A 10 12.36 -0.99 -2.26
N PHE A 11 11.44 -1.03 -1.31
CA PHE A 11 11.62 -1.68 -0.02
C PHE A 11 10.49 -2.68 0.20
N ILE A 12 10.81 -3.77 0.88
CA ILE A 12 9.85 -4.78 1.31
C ILE A 12 9.85 -4.90 2.84
N SER A 13 8.74 -5.35 3.39
CA SER A 13 8.60 -5.60 4.83
C SER A 13 7.57 -6.69 5.09
N ALA A 14 7.54 -7.17 6.34
CA ALA A 14 6.39 -7.87 6.89
C ALA A 14 5.18 -6.92 7.02
N LYS A 15 4.06 -7.40 7.58
CA LYS A 15 2.87 -6.57 7.84
C LYS A 15 3.24 -5.30 8.61
N ILE A 16 2.77 -4.15 8.14
CA ILE A 16 2.95 -2.85 8.80
C ILE A 16 1.72 -2.51 9.64
N SER A 17 1.94 -1.72 10.68
CA SER A 17 0.86 -1.13 11.49
C SER A 17 0.37 0.20 10.90
N ILE A 18 -0.72 0.74 11.44
CA ILE A 18 -1.23 2.06 11.03
C ILE A 18 -0.26 3.17 11.45
N GLU A 19 0.41 3.00 12.59
CA GLU A 19 1.40 3.93 13.12
C GLU A 19 2.66 4.00 12.23
N ASP A 20 3.02 2.88 11.60
CA ASP A 20 4.16 2.81 10.67
C ASP A 20 3.95 3.70 9.43
N ILE A 21 2.71 3.89 8.97
CA ILE A 21 2.38 4.69 7.78
C ILE A 21 2.85 6.14 7.93
N LYS A 22 2.65 6.74 9.11
CA LYS A 22 3.14 8.09 9.40
C LYS A 22 4.66 8.16 9.27
N THR A 23 5.36 7.15 9.81
CA THR A 23 6.82 7.07 9.75
C THR A 23 7.29 6.92 8.31
N LEU A 24 6.62 6.07 7.52
CA LEU A 24 6.90 5.89 6.09
C LEU A 24 6.78 7.23 5.33
N ALA A 25 5.72 7.99 5.56
CA ALA A 25 5.53 9.30 4.93
C ALA A 25 6.66 10.29 5.28
N GLN A 26 7.04 10.35 6.55
CA GLN A 26 8.13 11.21 7.03
C GLN A 26 9.49 10.83 6.43
N THR A 27 9.71 9.54 6.15
CA THR A 27 10.92 9.07 5.48
C THR A 27 10.90 9.23 3.95
N GLY A 28 9.78 9.71 3.40
CA GLY A 28 9.67 10.05 1.98
C GLY A 28 9.01 8.99 1.10
N PHE A 29 8.48 7.90 1.65
CA PHE A 29 7.69 6.95 0.87
C PHE A 29 6.44 7.61 0.30
N LYS A 30 6.08 7.23 -0.92
CA LYS A 30 4.93 7.78 -1.66
C LYS A 30 3.91 6.74 -2.09
N THR A 31 4.29 5.46 -2.05
CA THR A 31 3.43 4.35 -2.45
C THR A 31 3.59 3.19 -1.47
N ILE A 32 2.48 2.60 -1.05
CA ILE A 32 2.40 1.31 -0.35
C ILE A 32 1.68 0.33 -1.28
N ILE A 33 2.24 -0.87 -1.44
CA ILE A 33 1.60 -1.97 -2.16
C ILE A 33 1.40 -3.12 -1.18
N CYS A 34 0.15 -3.40 -0.83
CA CYS A 34 -0.19 -4.55 -0.01
C CYS A 34 -0.27 -5.80 -0.89
N ASN A 35 0.42 -6.87 -0.51
CA ASN A 35 0.44 -8.13 -1.26
C ASN A 35 -0.36 -9.27 -0.59
N HIS A 36 -0.95 -9.03 0.59
CA HIS A 36 -1.62 -10.04 1.41
C HIS A 36 -3.15 -9.83 1.41
N PRO A 37 -3.95 -10.91 1.37
CA PRO A 37 -5.38 -10.85 1.67
C PRO A 37 -5.69 -10.28 3.05
N ASP A 38 -6.85 -9.64 3.17
CA ASP A 38 -7.41 -9.25 4.46
C ASP A 38 -7.75 -10.48 5.29
N HIS A 39 -7.72 -10.32 6.62
CA HIS A 39 -8.08 -11.34 7.61
C HIS A 39 -7.19 -12.61 7.67
N GLU A 40 -5.95 -12.56 7.17
CA GLU A 40 -5.00 -13.66 7.38
C GLU A 40 -4.47 -13.74 8.83
N ASP A 41 -4.57 -12.64 9.59
CA ASP A 41 -4.20 -12.57 11.01
C ASP A 41 -5.22 -11.72 11.78
N PRO A 42 -5.65 -12.11 12.99
CA PRO A 42 -6.63 -11.35 13.78
C PRO A 42 -6.18 -9.94 14.17
N HIS A 43 -4.88 -9.66 14.12
CA HIS A 43 -4.30 -8.34 14.41
C HIS A 43 -3.95 -7.54 13.15
N GLN A 44 -4.25 -8.07 11.96
CA GLN A 44 -4.03 -7.37 10.71
C GLN A 44 -5.12 -6.30 10.50
N PRO A 45 -4.74 -5.04 10.21
CA PRO A 45 -5.68 -4.05 9.71
C PRO A 45 -6.11 -4.42 8.27
N ASP A 46 -7.39 -4.25 7.98
CA ASP A 46 -7.89 -4.38 6.61
C ASP A 46 -7.22 -3.35 5.69
N PHE A 47 -7.05 -3.72 4.42
CA PHE A 47 -6.47 -2.83 3.42
C PHE A 47 -7.25 -1.50 3.29
N SER A 48 -8.57 -1.52 3.50
CA SER A 48 -9.39 -0.31 3.49
C SER A 48 -8.92 0.71 4.54
N ILE A 49 -8.55 0.24 5.74
CA ILE A 49 -8.03 1.06 6.83
C ILE A 49 -6.61 1.55 6.52
N ILE A 50 -5.75 0.68 5.98
CA ILE A 50 -4.42 1.08 5.50
C ILE A 50 -4.54 2.19 4.44
N LYS A 51 -5.48 2.05 3.50
CA LYS A 51 -5.68 3.00 2.40
C LYS A 51 -6.14 4.36 2.89
N VAL A 52 -7.07 4.41 3.85
CA VAL A 52 -7.50 5.66 4.48
C VAL A 52 -6.35 6.30 5.25
N ALA A 53 -5.62 5.53 6.07
CA ALA A 53 -4.49 6.07 6.83
C ALA A 53 -3.35 6.57 5.91
N ALA A 54 -3.04 5.86 4.82
CA ALA A 54 -2.05 6.27 3.84
C ALA A 54 -2.46 7.58 3.14
N TYR A 55 -3.74 7.73 2.82
CA TYR A 55 -4.28 8.94 2.22
C TYR A 55 -4.06 10.19 3.09
N GLU A 56 -4.28 10.09 4.40
CA GLU A 56 -4.04 11.20 5.35
C GLU A 56 -2.58 11.70 5.37
N TYR A 57 -1.64 10.91 4.85
CA TYR A 57 -0.22 11.24 4.76
C TYR A 57 0.29 11.37 3.31
N ASP A 58 -0.62 11.58 2.34
CA ASP A 58 -0.29 11.71 0.91
C ASP A 58 0.48 10.50 0.35
N ILE A 59 0.23 9.31 0.89
CA ILE A 59 0.74 8.04 0.37
C ILE A 59 -0.36 7.37 -0.46
N LYS A 60 -0.02 7.02 -1.70
CA LYS A 60 -0.86 6.15 -2.51
C LYS A 60 -0.81 4.72 -1.97
N ALA A 61 -1.97 4.10 -1.74
CA ALA A 61 -2.04 2.70 -1.35
C ALA A 61 -2.79 1.87 -2.40
N ASP A 62 -2.12 0.84 -2.92
CA ASP A 62 -2.66 -0.15 -3.85
C ASP A 62 -2.57 -1.56 -3.23
N ASN A 63 -3.43 -2.47 -3.69
CA ASN A 63 -3.43 -3.87 -3.24
C ASN A 63 -3.32 -4.81 -4.45
N ILE A 64 -2.43 -5.78 -4.38
CA ILE A 64 -2.29 -6.89 -5.33
C ILE A 64 -2.34 -8.18 -4.51
N LEU A 65 -3.49 -8.83 -4.47
CA LEU A 65 -3.68 -10.03 -3.67
C LEU A 65 -2.84 -11.20 -4.21
N ILE A 66 -1.74 -11.52 -3.52
CA ILE A 66 -0.91 -12.70 -3.82
C ILE A 66 -1.29 -13.81 -2.85
N VAL A 67 -1.77 -14.93 -3.40
CA VAL A 67 -2.10 -16.13 -2.61
C VAL A 67 -1.13 -17.25 -2.98
N PRO A 68 -0.18 -17.63 -2.11
CA PRO A 68 0.72 -18.75 -2.36
C PRO A 68 -0.03 -20.07 -2.69
N PRO A 69 0.57 -20.97 -3.50
CA PRO A 69 1.91 -20.91 -4.08
C PRO A 69 1.98 -20.21 -5.45
N THR A 70 0.87 -19.64 -5.94
CA THR A 70 0.75 -19.22 -7.34
C THR A 70 0.79 -17.71 -7.47
N ILE A 71 1.80 -17.20 -8.18
CA ILE A 71 1.80 -15.83 -8.70
C ILE A 71 1.30 -15.89 -10.15
N LYS A 72 0.25 -15.13 -10.46
CA LYS A 72 -0.30 -15.06 -11.81
C LYS A 72 0.40 -13.98 -12.62
N GLN A 73 0.37 -14.14 -13.93
CA GLN A 73 0.89 -13.12 -14.86
C GLN A 73 0.20 -11.76 -14.65
N SER A 74 -1.09 -11.74 -14.35
CA SER A 74 -1.86 -10.54 -14.02
C SER A 74 -1.29 -9.77 -12.82
N ASP A 75 -0.77 -10.49 -11.82
CA ASP A 75 -0.25 -9.89 -10.60
C ASP A 75 1.08 -9.17 -10.88
N ILE A 76 1.90 -9.79 -11.74
CA ILE A 76 3.16 -9.21 -12.24
C ILE A 76 2.87 -7.96 -13.07
N GLU A 77 1.85 -8.00 -13.93
CA GLU A 77 1.45 -6.86 -14.77
C GLU A 77 0.87 -5.70 -13.95
N ALA A 78 0.07 -6.01 -12.93
CA ALA A 78 -0.43 -5.03 -11.97
C ALA A 78 0.74 -4.34 -11.23
N MET A 79 1.70 -5.13 -10.73
CA MET A 79 2.86 -4.60 -10.01
C MET A 79 3.71 -3.68 -10.91
N LYS A 80 4.00 -4.13 -12.13
CA LYS A 80 4.71 -3.31 -13.14
C LYS A 80 3.99 -2.02 -13.46
N THR A 81 2.65 -2.06 -13.52
CA THR A 81 1.83 -0.89 -13.80
C THR A 81 1.93 0.11 -12.65
N ILE A 82 1.77 -0.34 -11.41
CA ILE A 82 1.83 0.53 -10.22
C ILE A 82 3.22 1.17 -10.06
N ILE A 83 4.29 0.39 -10.23
CA ILE A 83 5.67 0.91 -10.09
C ILE A 83 5.99 1.96 -11.17
N LYS A 84 5.49 1.79 -12.40
CA LYS A 84 5.75 2.73 -13.51
C LYS A 84 4.81 3.94 -13.52
N GLN A 85 3.75 3.93 -12.72
CA GLN A 85 2.78 5.02 -12.70
C GLN A 85 3.43 6.28 -12.11
N PRO A 86 3.38 7.42 -12.82
CA PRO A 86 3.88 8.66 -12.27
C PRO A 86 2.96 9.10 -11.12
N LEU A 87 3.56 9.51 -9.99
CA LEU A 87 2.83 9.95 -8.80
C LEU A 87 1.93 11.18 -9.06
N SER A 88 2.21 11.96 -10.11
CA SER A 88 1.37 13.08 -10.56
C SER A 88 -0.04 12.69 -11.03
N SER A 89 -0.30 11.39 -11.23
CA SER A 89 -1.62 10.86 -11.59
C SER A 89 -2.52 10.59 -10.38
N PHE A 90 -2.00 10.72 -9.16
CA PHE A 90 -2.78 10.59 -7.93
C PHE A 90 -3.43 11.94 -7.59
N SER A 91 -4.73 12.07 -7.86
CA SER A 91 -5.56 13.16 -7.32
C SER A 91 -6.22 12.65 -6.04
N PRO A 92 -6.07 13.33 -4.90
CA PRO A 92 -6.84 12.97 -3.71
C PRO A 92 -8.33 13.12 -4.04
N ILE A 93 -9.08 12.03 -3.99
CA ILE A 93 -10.53 12.07 -4.23
C ILE A 93 -11.17 12.63 -2.96
N ALA A 94 -11.95 13.71 -3.14
CA ALA A 94 -12.63 14.44 -2.08
C ALA A 94 -13.38 13.51 -1.11
N THR A 95 -13.23 13.82 0.18
CA THR A 95 -14.10 13.40 1.28
C THR A 95 -15.53 13.33 0.77
N THR A 96 -16.09 12.13 0.65
CA THR A 96 -17.54 12.00 0.57
C THR A 96 -18.05 12.32 1.96
N GLU A 97 -18.49 13.57 2.14
CA GLU A 97 -19.42 13.94 3.20
C GLU A 97 -20.59 12.95 3.13
N HIS A 98 -20.68 12.06 4.12
CA HIS A 98 -21.95 11.45 4.45
C HIS A 98 -22.82 12.57 5.04
N ALA A 99 -23.55 13.25 4.16
CA ALA A 99 -24.72 14.00 4.52
C ALA A 99 -25.89 13.04 4.76
N GLN A 100 -26.54 13.26 5.90
CA GLN A 100 -27.84 12.78 6.37
C GLN A 100 -27.87 11.46 7.16
#